data_AF-L7WMT8-F1
#
_entry.id   AF-L7WMT8-F1
#
_cell.length_a   1.000
_cell.length_b   1.000
_cell.length_c   1.000
_cell.angle_alpha   90.00
_cell.angle_beta   90.00
_cell.angle_gamma   90.00
#
_symmetry.space_group_name_H-M   'P 1'
#
loop_
_entity.id
_entity.type
_entity.pdbx_description
1 polymer ?
#
loop_
_entity_poly.entity_id
_entity_poly.type
_entity_poly.pdbx_seq_one_letter_code
_entity_poly.pdbx_strand_id
1 'polypeptide(L)' 'LFRPDNFVFGQSGAGNNWAKGHYTEGAELVDSVLDVVRKEAEGTDALQ' A
#
# COMPACT_ATOMS: atom_id res chain seq x y z
N LEU A 1 -8.70 16.92 1.32
CA LEU A 1 -7.36 16.76 1.91
C LEU A 1 -6.68 15.51 1.35
N PHE A 2 -7.29 14.33 1.43
CA PHE A 2 -6.80 13.10 0.79
C PHE A 2 -7.73 12.62 -0.33
N ARG A 3 -7.18 11.98 -1.36
CA ARG A 3 -7.97 11.34 -2.43
C ARG A 3 -8.45 9.96 -1.95
N PRO A 4 -9.75 9.64 -2.05
CA PRO A 4 -10.30 8.32 -1.70
C PRO A 4 -9.58 7.15 -2.37
N ASP A 5 -9.16 7.33 -3.62
CA ASP A 5 -8.46 6.33 -4.43
C ASP A 5 -7.09 5.91 -3.86
N ASN A 6 -6.50 6.72 -2.97
CA ASN A 6 -5.17 6.44 -2.40
C ASN A 6 -5.26 5.61 -1.10
N PHE A 7 -6.46 5.26 -0.65
CA PHE A 7 -6.63 4.43 0.54
C PHE A 7 -6.63 2.93 0.19
N VAL A 8 -5.66 2.20 0.74
CA VAL A 8 -5.54 0.74 0.60
C VAL A 8 -5.78 0.10 1.99
N PHE A 9 -6.65 -0.90 2.05
CA PHE A 9 -7.00 -1.61 3.29
C PHE A 9 -7.00 -3.13 3.10
N GLY A 10 -6.60 -3.85 4.14
CA GLY A 10 -6.77 -5.31 4.22
C GLY A 10 -8.00 -5.70 5.04
N GLN A 11 -8.49 -6.93 4.82
CA GLN A 11 -9.58 -7.51 5.62
C GLN A 11 -9.18 -7.79 7.07
N SER A 12 -7.89 -8.01 7.31
CA SER A 12 -7.33 -8.44 8.58
C SER A 12 -6.04 -7.68 8.87
N GLY A 13 -5.71 -7.55 10.16
CA GLY A 13 -4.51 -6.88 10.62
C GLY A 13 -3.34 -7.86 10.82
N ALA A 14 -2.12 -7.32 10.84
CA ALA A 14 -0.92 -8.09 11.12
C ALA A 14 -0.88 -8.66 12.56
N GLY A 15 -1.72 -8.18 13.48
CA GLY A 15 -1.86 -8.74 14.82
C GLY A 15 -0.57 -8.74 15.64
N ASN A 16 0.21 -7.67 15.55
CA ASN A 16 1.55 -7.52 16.16
C ASN A 16 2.57 -8.60 15.73
N ASN A 17 2.34 -9.30 14.61
CA ASN A 17 3.24 -10.30 14.06
C ASN A 17 3.91 -9.79 12.77
N TRP A 18 5.23 -9.62 12.81
CA TRP A 18 6.01 -9.17 11.65
C TRP A 18 5.96 -10.16 10.49
N ALA A 19 6.10 -11.46 10.74
CA ALA A 19 6.07 -12.47 9.68
C ALA A 19 4.72 -12.49 8.97
N LYS A 20 3.62 -12.30 9.72
CA LYS A 20 2.27 -12.16 9.17
C LYS A 20 2.15 -10.91 8.28
N GLY A 21 2.70 -9.79 8.74
CA GLY A 21 2.70 -8.54 7.98
C GLY A 21 3.59 -8.59 6.74
N HIS A 22 4.72 -9.28 6.76
CA HIS A 22 5.68 -9.25 5.66
C HIS A 22 5.46 -10.38 4.64
N TYR A 23 5.21 -11.60 5.10
CA TYR A 23 5.19 -12.78 4.23
C TYR A 23 3.80 -13.27 3.88
N THR A 24 2.76 -12.91 4.63
CA THR A 24 1.39 -13.38 4.38
C THR A 24 0.46 -12.23 4.03
N GLU A 25 -0.16 -11.57 5.01
CA GLU A 25 -1.27 -10.66 4.73
C GLU A 25 -0.81 -9.33 4.13
N GLY A 26 0.38 -8.84 4.46
CA GLY A 26 0.91 -7.67 3.76
C GLY A 26 1.48 -8.00 2.38
N ALA A 27 1.81 -9.27 2.11
CA ALA A 27 2.20 -9.68 0.76
C ALA A 27 1.00 -9.63 -0.22
N GLU A 28 -0.23 -9.84 0.27
CA GLU A 28 -1.44 -9.68 -0.54
C GLU A 28 -1.74 -8.20 -0.87
N LEU A 29 -1.28 -7.26 -0.04
CA LEU A 29 -1.54 -5.83 -0.19
C LEU A 29 -0.45 -5.08 -0.95
N VAL A 30 0.76 -5.65 -1.05
CA VAL A 30 1.93 -4.95 -1.58
C VAL A 30 1.70 -4.46 -3.01
N ASP A 31 1.09 -5.28 -3.87
CA ASP A 31 0.85 -4.93 -5.27
C ASP A 31 -0.11 -3.74 -5.39
N SER A 32 -1.17 -3.72 -4.58
CA SER A 32 -2.14 -2.62 -4.56
C SER A 32 -1.52 -1.32 -4.04
N VAL A 33 -0.65 -1.41 -3.03
CA VAL A 33 0.10 -0.24 -2.53
C VAL A 33 1.06 0.29 -3.60
N LEU A 34 1.79 -0.60 -4.29
CA LEU A 34 2.74 -0.22 -5.34
C LEU A 34 2.05 0.44 -6.53
N ASP A 35 0.86 -0.01 -6.91
CA ASP A 35 0.09 0.60 -7.99
C ASP A 35 -0.38 2.01 -7.66
N VAL A 36 -0.85 2.25 -6.44
CA VAL A 36 -1.21 3.59 -5.95
C VAL A 36 0.02 4.50 -5.93
N VAL A 37 1.15 4.02 -5.40
CA VAL A 37 2.41 4.78 -5.39
C VAL A 37 2.86 5.13 -6.80
N ARG A 38 2.77 4.18 -7.74
CA ARG A 38 3.13 4.41 -9.15
C ARG A 38 2.28 5.51 -9.78
N LYS A 39 0.95 5.43 -9.62
CA LYS A 39 0.03 6.44 -10.17
C LYS A 39 0.34 7.85 -9.66
N GLU A 40 0.63 7.99 -8.37
CA GLU A 40 0.97 9.29 -7.80
C GLU A 40 2.37 9.77 -8.21
N ALA A 41 3.33 8.85 -8.37
CA ALA A 41 4.67 9.15 -8.88
C ALA A 41 4.63 9.63 -10.35
N GLU A 42 3.83 8.99 -11.21
CA GLU A 42 3.62 9.40 -12.61
C GLU A 42 2.95 10.77 -12.72
N GLY A 43 2.16 11.16 -11.72
CA GLY A 43 1.55 12.50 -11.62
C GLY A 43 2.50 13.59 -11.13
N THR A 44 3.77 13.27 -10.85
CA THR A 44 4.76 14.20 -10.28
C THR A 44 5.88 14.47 -11.28
N ASP A 45 6.23 15.74 -11.50
CA ASP A 45 7.31 16.11 -12.42
C ASP A 45 8.70 15.70 -11.91
N ALA A 46 8.89 15.66 -10.58
CA ALA A 46 10.09 15.16 -9.90
C ALA A 46 9.76 14.59 -8.51
N LEU A 47 9.96 13.28 -8.33
CA LEU A 47 9.84 12.59 -7.04
C LEU A 47 11.21 12.59 -6.32
N GLN A 48 11.25 12.89 -5.02
CA GLN A 48 12.48 12.96 -4.19
C GLN A 48 12.54 11.83 -3.16
#